data_AF-A0A094GSL7-F1
#
_entry.id   AF-A0A094GSL7-F1
#
_cell.length_a   1.000
_cell.length_b   1.000
_cell.length_c   1.000
_cell.angle_alpha   90.00
_cell.angle_beta   90.00
_cell.angle_gamma   90.00
#
_symmetry.space_group_name_H-M   'P 1'
#
loop_
_entity.id
_entity.type
_entity.pdbx_description
1 polymer ?
#
loop_
_entity_poly.entity_id
_entity_poly.type
_entity_poly.pdbx_seq_one_letter_code
_entity_poly.pdbx_strand_id
1 'polypeptide(L)'
;MARSNHDKVRLKNKAGELTTGQSVDIDADETTGEDSGDNAFRWEVGPDVCAVVVDRNSGTGFVQITGSGLKDQVIQTGPEETGFTMAGIASGQTCMIYGRSTVLYIRPKT
;
A
#
# COMPACT_ATOMS: atom_id res chain seq x y z
N MET A 1 -17.74 0.26 5.77
CA MET A 1 -18.31 -0.17 4.47
C MET A 1 -17.22 -0.93 3.73
N ALA A 2 -17.54 -2.09 3.16
CA ALA A 2 -16.59 -2.82 2.32
C ALA A 2 -16.41 -2.10 0.97
N ARG A 3 -15.18 -2.05 0.44
CA ARG A 3 -14.89 -1.48 -0.88
C ARG A 3 -15.63 -2.22 -1.99
N SER A 4 -15.99 -1.50 -3.04
CA SER A 4 -16.67 -2.09 -4.20
C SER A 4 -15.74 -3.05 -4.95
N ASN A 5 -16.29 -4.08 -5.59
CA ASN A 5 -15.50 -4.99 -6.43
C ASN A 5 -14.79 -4.24 -7.58
N HIS A 6 -15.42 -3.19 -8.09
CA HIS A 6 -14.83 -2.35 -9.13
C HIS A 6 -13.53 -1.68 -8.66
N ASP A 7 -13.51 -1.13 -7.44
CA ASP A 7 -12.34 -0.45 -6.91
C ASP A 7 -11.19 -1.42 -6.56
N LYS A 8 -11.54 -2.63 -6.10
CA LYS A 8 -10.57 -3.72 -5.90
C LYS A 8 -9.88 -4.11 -7.21
N VAL A 9 -10.68 -4.32 -8.26
CA VAL A 9 -10.17 -4.67 -9.60
C VAL A 9 -9.31 -3.54 -10.15
N ARG A 10 -9.71 -2.27 -9.98
CA ARG A 10 -8.90 -1.11 -10.41
C ARG A 10 -7.54 -1.07 -9.72
N LEU A 11 -7.48 -1.25 -8.41
CA LEU A 11 -6.22 -1.27 -7.67
C LEU A 11 -5.32 -2.42 -8.13
N LYS A 12 -5.87 -3.64 -8.24
CA LYS A 12 -5.12 -4.81 -8.70
C LYS A 12 -4.58 -4.65 -10.12
N ASN A 13 -5.40 -4.17 -11.06
CA ASN A 13 -4.98 -3.87 -12.42
C ASN A 13 -3.87 -2.81 -12.44
N LYS A 14 -4.03 -1.75 -11.64
CA LYS A 14 -3.02 -0.69 -11.60
C LYS A 14 -1.70 -1.17 -11.03
N ALA A 15 -1.73 -2.03 -10.01
CA ALA A 15 -0.54 -2.69 -9.52
C ALA A 15 0.16 -3.48 -10.63
N GLY A 16 -0.59 -4.28 -11.39
CA GLY A 16 -0.05 -5.02 -12.54
C GLY A 16 0.59 -4.14 -13.61
N GLU A 17 -0.04 -3.01 -13.95
CA GLU A 17 0.54 -2.02 -14.86
C GLU A 17 1.87 -1.45 -14.31
N LEU A 18 1.90 -1.06 -13.04
CA LEU A 18 3.07 -0.43 -12.41
C LEU A 18 4.24 -1.40 -12.20
N THR A 19 3.96 -2.70 -12.07
CA THR A 19 4.98 -3.75 -11.94
C THR A 19 5.28 -4.46 -13.28
N THR A 20 4.79 -3.94 -14.40
CA THR A 20 5.03 -4.56 -15.72
C THR A 20 6.53 -4.68 -16.00
N GLY A 21 6.98 -5.88 -16.34
CA GLY A 21 8.40 -6.18 -16.60
C GLY A 21 9.25 -6.41 -15.36
N GLN A 22 8.67 -6.32 -14.15
CA GLN A 22 9.35 -6.65 -12.90
C GLN A 22 9.09 -8.10 -12.50
N SER A 23 10.09 -8.77 -11.92
CA SER A 23 9.94 -10.13 -11.40
C SER A 23 9.51 -10.09 -9.93
N VAL A 24 8.22 -9.82 -9.72
CA VAL A 24 7.60 -9.65 -8.39
C VAL A 24 6.23 -10.32 -8.34
N ASP A 25 5.77 -10.63 -7.14
CA ASP A 25 4.41 -11.12 -6.88
C ASP A 25 3.54 -9.99 -6.32
N ILE A 26 2.27 -9.98 -6.72
CA ILE A 26 1.29 -8.97 -6.32
C ILE A 26 0.31 -9.64 -5.36
N ASP A 27 0.20 -9.15 -4.11
CA ASP A 27 -0.68 -9.76 -3.10
C ASP A 27 -2.12 -9.93 -3.61
N ALA A 28 -2.72 -11.08 -3.34
CA ALA A 28 -4.04 -11.43 -3.85
C ALA A 28 -5.12 -10.44 -3.38
N ASP A 29 -5.05 -10.09 -2.10
CA ASP A 29 -5.99 -9.21 -1.43
C ASP A 29 -5.37 -7.84 -1.09
N GLU A 30 -6.19 -6.79 -1.16
CA GLU A 30 -5.81 -5.47 -0.68
C GLU A 30 -5.78 -5.43 0.86
N THR A 31 -4.88 -4.61 1.40
CA THR A 31 -4.82 -4.33 2.83
C THR A 31 -5.40 -2.94 3.09
N THR A 32 -6.44 -2.86 3.91
CA THR A 32 -7.02 -1.59 4.36
C THR A 32 -6.77 -1.43 5.86
N GLY A 33 -6.35 -0.25 6.30
CA GLY A 33 -6.27 0.10 7.72
C GLY A 33 -7.65 0.41 8.31
N GLU A 34 -7.70 0.68 9.61
CA GLU A 34 -8.92 1.14 10.29
C GLU A 34 -8.61 2.32 11.22
N ASP A 35 -9.65 3.06 11.64
CA ASP A 35 -9.49 4.18 12.56
C ASP A 35 -9.30 3.72 14.03
N SER A 36 -9.67 2.47 14.33
CA SER A 36 -9.68 1.93 15.70
C SER A 36 -9.76 0.39 15.69
N GLY A 37 -9.49 -0.24 16.84
CA GLY A 37 -9.53 -1.70 16.99
C GLY A 37 -8.24 -2.41 16.58
N ASP A 38 -8.28 -3.73 16.48
CA ASP A 38 -7.09 -4.57 16.22
C ASP A 38 -6.45 -4.30 14.83
N ASN A 39 -7.18 -3.65 13.91
CA ASN A 39 -6.69 -3.24 12.59
C ASN A 39 -6.24 -1.76 12.52
N ALA A 40 -6.26 -1.03 13.64
CA ALA A 40 -5.83 0.37 13.67
C ALA A 40 -4.34 0.56 13.35
N PHE A 41 -3.57 -0.51 13.42
CA PHE A 41 -2.14 -0.51 13.17
C PHE A 41 -1.76 -1.70 12.29
N ARG A 42 -1.66 -1.48 10.98
CA ARG A 42 -1.20 -2.47 10.01
C ARG A 42 0.13 -2.05 9.43
N TRP A 43 1.07 -2.98 9.37
CA TRP A 43 2.39 -2.72 8.83
C TRP A 43 3.00 -3.99 8.23
N GLU A 44 3.92 -3.78 7.30
CA GLU A 44 4.77 -4.81 6.70
C GLU A 44 6.20 -4.27 6.63
N VAL A 45 7.19 -5.15 6.63
CA VAL A 45 8.62 -4.78 6.64
C VAL A 45 9.34 -5.38 5.42
N GLY A 46 10.22 -4.59 4.82
CA GLY A 46 11.16 -5.13 3.83
C GLY A 46 12.19 -6.03 4.52
N PRO A 47 12.56 -7.19 3.94
CA PRO A 47 12.39 -7.53 2.53
C PRO A 47 11.14 -8.37 2.19
N ASP A 48 10.28 -8.71 3.16
CA ASP A 48 9.10 -9.55 2.92
C ASP A 48 8.10 -8.89 1.95
N VAL A 49 8.12 -7.56 1.91
CA VAL A 49 7.54 -6.71 0.87
C VAL A 49 8.63 -5.82 0.27
N CYS A 50 8.57 -5.56 -1.04
CA CYS A 50 9.55 -4.71 -1.73
C CYS A 50 8.95 -3.42 -2.29
N ALA A 51 7.63 -3.34 -2.41
CA ALA A 51 6.92 -2.12 -2.76
C ALA A 51 5.47 -2.17 -2.27
N VAL A 52 4.81 -1.03 -2.34
CA VAL A 52 3.38 -0.88 -2.03
C VAL A 52 2.73 0.00 -3.09
N VAL A 53 1.54 -0.40 -3.54
CA VAL A 53 0.68 0.41 -4.41
C VAL A 53 -0.48 0.94 -3.57
N VAL A 54 -0.57 2.26 -3.45
CA VAL A 54 -1.55 2.97 -2.64
C VAL A 54 -2.66 3.50 -3.54
N ASP A 55 -3.92 3.19 -3.21
CA ASP A 55 -5.06 3.91 -3.77
C ASP A 55 -5.22 5.23 -3.03
N ARG A 56 -4.88 6.35 -3.69
CA ARG A 56 -4.91 7.67 -3.06
C ARG A 56 -6.33 8.12 -2.76
N ASN A 57 -7.31 7.72 -3.58
CA ASN A 57 -8.71 8.06 -3.34
C ASN A 57 -9.42 7.11 -2.37
N SER A 58 -8.67 6.24 -1.67
CA SER A 58 -9.21 5.41 -0.60
C SER A 58 -9.62 6.25 0.63
N GLY A 59 -10.01 5.58 1.71
CA GLY A 59 -10.46 6.27 2.92
C GLY A 59 -9.40 7.22 3.48
N THR A 60 -9.84 8.21 4.25
CA THR A 60 -8.97 9.22 4.85
C THR A 60 -7.89 8.56 5.71
N GLY A 61 -6.64 8.94 5.49
CA GLY A 61 -5.49 8.38 6.17
C GLY A 61 -4.19 8.72 5.48
N PHE A 62 -3.14 7.97 5.79
CA PHE A 62 -1.88 8.03 5.06
C PHE A 62 -1.09 6.73 5.19
N VAL A 63 -0.23 6.49 4.21
CA VAL A 63 0.77 5.43 4.24
C VAL A 63 2.12 6.06 4.52
N GLN A 64 2.87 5.51 5.48
CA GLN A 64 4.21 5.98 5.84
C GLN A 64 5.22 4.85 5.66
N ILE A 65 6.31 5.13 4.96
CA ILE A 65 7.46 4.24 4.82
C ILE A 65 8.65 4.89 5.52
N THR A 66 9.20 4.22 6.54
CA THR A 66 10.31 4.73 7.37
C THR A 66 11.29 3.60 7.70
N GLY A 67 12.47 3.93 8.24
CA GLY A 67 13.48 2.98 8.68
C GLY A 67 14.72 2.94 7.78
N SER A 68 15.67 2.06 8.14
CA SER A 68 16.94 1.85 7.43
C SER A 68 17.81 3.09 7.21
N GLY A 69 17.61 4.16 7.99
CA GLY A 69 18.34 5.43 7.82
C GLY A 69 17.99 6.18 6.53
N LEU A 70 16.92 5.78 5.84
CA LEU A 70 16.44 6.42 4.61
C LEU A 70 15.42 7.51 4.94
N LYS A 71 15.21 8.44 4.00
CA LYS A 71 14.21 9.49 4.14
C LYS A 71 12.80 8.89 4.19
N ASP A 72 12.01 9.34 5.16
CA ASP A 72 10.61 8.97 5.27
C ASP A 72 9.81 9.38 4.03
N GLN A 73 8.93 8.48 3.60
CA GLN A 73 7.94 8.73 2.56
C GLN A 73 6.55 8.72 3.19
N VAL A 74 5.72 9.70 2.85
CA VAL A 74 4.34 9.80 3.32
C VAL A 74 3.43 10.02 2.12
N ILE A 75 2.41 9.17 1.99
CA ILE A 75 1.42 9.22 0.90
C ILE A 75 0.04 9.44 1.53
N GLN A 76 -0.55 10.61 1.30
CA GLN A 76 -1.87 10.95 1.80
C GLN A 76 -2.96 10.20 1.02
N THR A 77 -4.02 9.80 1.71
CA THR A 77 -5.22 9.21 1.11
C THR A 77 -6.48 9.92 1.60
N GLY A 78 -7.49 9.98 0.75
CA GLY A 78 -8.77 10.59 1.08
C GLY A 78 -9.60 10.97 -0.15
N PRO A 79 -10.81 11.50 0.06
CA PRO A 79 -11.74 11.83 -1.03
C PRO A 79 -11.22 12.91 -1.99
N GLU A 80 -10.34 13.81 -1.53
CA GLU A 80 -9.72 14.88 -2.33
C GLU A 80 -8.48 14.41 -3.08
N GLU A 81 -7.95 13.23 -2.71
CA GLU A 81 -6.75 12.66 -3.30
C GLU A 81 -7.12 11.81 -4.52
N THR A 82 -6.26 11.77 -5.54
CA THR A 82 -6.58 11.08 -6.81
C THR A 82 -5.46 10.17 -7.29
N GLY A 83 -5.85 9.12 -8.01
CA GLY A 83 -4.95 8.19 -8.67
C GLY A 83 -4.34 7.16 -7.74
N PHE A 84 -3.21 6.61 -8.18
CA PHE A 84 -2.48 5.54 -7.50
C PHE A 84 -1.01 5.89 -7.40
N THR A 85 -0.36 5.51 -6.31
CA THR A 85 1.07 5.73 -6.11
C THR A 85 1.76 4.45 -5.72
N MET A 86 2.80 4.08 -6.45
CA MET A 86 3.72 3.03 -6.05
C MET A 86 4.91 3.63 -5.30
N ALA A 87 5.28 3.04 -4.18
CA ALA A 87 6.50 3.39 -3.45
C ALA A 87 7.30 2.13 -3.12
N GLY A 88 8.62 2.22 -3.29
CA GLY A 88 9.55 1.15 -2.95
C GLY A 88 9.76 1.05 -1.44
N ILE A 89 9.96 -0.18 -0.97
CA ILE A 89 10.25 -0.51 0.43
C ILE A 89 11.59 -1.25 0.43
N ALA A 90 12.64 -0.60 0.92
CA ALA A 90 13.94 -1.24 1.06
C ALA A 90 13.96 -2.21 2.27
N SER A 91 14.94 -3.11 2.29
CA SER A 91 15.18 -3.98 3.44
C SER A 91 15.36 -3.16 4.73
N GLY A 92 14.64 -3.54 5.79
CA GLY A 92 14.57 -2.85 7.08
C GLY A 92 13.65 -1.61 7.12
N GLN A 93 13.06 -1.19 5.99
CA GLN A 93 12.01 -0.18 6.02
C GLN A 93 10.67 -0.83 6.39
N THR A 94 9.88 -0.10 7.18
CA THR A 94 8.52 -0.47 7.57
C THR A 94 7.54 0.37 6.78
N CYS A 95 6.55 -0.27 6.15
CA CYS A 95 5.40 0.38 5.54
C CYS A 95 4.20 0.29 6.47
N MET A 96 3.79 1.41 7.05
CA MET A 96 2.68 1.52 7.99
C MET A 96 1.45 2.15 7.32
N ILE A 97 0.28 1.62 7.61
CA ILE A 97 -1.01 2.09 7.11
C ILE A 97 -1.76 2.75 8.28
N TYR A 98 -2.07 4.03 8.14
CA TYR A 98 -2.82 4.81 9.14
C TYR A 98 -4.19 5.20 8.60
N GLY A 99 -5.21 5.13 9.46
CA GLY A 99 -6.60 5.40 9.07
C GLY A 99 -7.11 4.40 8.06
N ARG A 100 -8.02 4.82 7.18
CA ARG A 100 -8.70 3.94 6.20
C ARG A 100 -8.00 3.88 4.85
N SER A 101 -6.69 4.13 4.81
CA SER A 101 -5.90 3.96 3.59
C SER A 101 -5.94 2.51 3.11
N THR A 102 -6.06 2.32 1.80
CA THR A 102 -6.04 1.01 1.15
C THR A 102 -4.82 0.87 0.27
N VAL A 103 -4.12 -0.24 0.43
CA VAL A 103 -2.91 -0.56 -0.30
C VAL A 103 -2.93 -1.98 -0.85
N LEU A 104 -2.02 -2.25 -1.77
CA LEU A 104 -1.72 -3.58 -2.24
C LEU A 104 -0.20 -3.78 -2.22
N TYR A 105 0.26 -4.77 -1.46
CA TYR A 105 1.68 -5.05 -1.29
C TYR A 105 2.23 -5.82 -2.49
N ILE A 106 3.50 -5.53 -2.80
CA ILE A 106 4.27 -6.20 -3.83
C ILE A 106 5.41 -6.93 -3.14
N ARG A 107 5.54 -8.23 -3.39
CA ARG A 107 6.52 -9.12 -2.78
C ARG A 107 7.61 -9.50 -3.77
N PRO A 108 8.86 -9.70 -3.31
CA PRO A 108 9.90 -10.28 -4.15
C PRO A 108 9.46 -11.67 -4.64
N LYS A 109 9.76 -11.98 -5.90
CA LYS A 109 9.54 -13.33 -6.42
C LYS A 109 10.60 -14.27 -5.85
N THR A 110 10.17 -15.30 -5.12
CA THR A 110 11.03 -16.40 -4.65
C THR A 110 11.46 -17.33 -5.78
#